data_AF-A0A3E2CC05-F1
#
_entry.id   AF-A0A3E2CC05-F1
#
_cell.length_a   1.000
_cell.length_b   1.000
_cell.length_c   1.000
_cell.angle_alpha   90.00
_cell.angle_beta   90.00
_cell.angle_gamma   90.00
#
_symmetry.space_group_name_H-M   'P 1'
#
loop_
_entity.id
_entity.type
_entity.pdbx_description
1 polymer ?
#
loop_
_entity_poly.entity_id
_entity_poly.type
_entity_poly.pdbx_seq_one_letter_code
_entity_poly.pdbx_strand_id
1 'polypeptide(L)'
;MLQLTAVQKILSDLDETQAEREKQYKYFHQHPELSMKEDHTAQTIIDILSKAGIETKRVGKTGVVAEIKNGEGPVVAMRADIDALPIKENSGKDYASTVSTQDENGKTVGVSHACGHDFHISSLLGALKAFNEHKDAWRGTYIGVFQPGEETAQGAKDLVENGITSMIAKPDVYLGQHVLGAIPAGTVGIRSGAFLTTAASIRVHIFGKGSHGSMPELSVDPVVVASSIVLKLQTIVSRELAAKDYAIVTVGALNAG
;
A
#
# COMPACT_ATOMS: atom_id res chain seq x y z
N MET A 1 -23.54 21.22 -18.77
CA MET A 1 -23.86 20.18 -19.79
C MET A 1 -22.62 19.64 -20.52
N LEU A 2 -21.40 20.14 -20.20
CA LEU A 2 -20.12 19.80 -20.86
C LEU A 2 -19.34 18.64 -20.20
N GLN A 3 -19.96 17.83 -19.33
CA GLN A 3 -19.21 16.92 -18.43
C GLN A 3 -19.54 15.43 -18.58
N LEU A 4 -20.73 15.04 -19.06
CA LEU A 4 -21.05 13.62 -19.21
C LEU A 4 -20.37 13.01 -20.45
N THR A 5 -20.25 13.75 -21.55
CA THR A 5 -19.67 13.23 -22.80
C THR A 5 -18.17 13.00 -22.72
N ALA A 6 -17.43 13.87 -22.03
CA ALA A 6 -15.99 13.70 -21.80
C ALA A 6 -15.70 12.48 -20.90
N VAL A 7 -16.43 12.35 -19.80
CA VAL A 7 -16.31 11.20 -18.89
C VAL A 7 -16.71 9.90 -19.60
N GLN A 8 -17.85 9.89 -20.29
CA GLN A 8 -18.28 8.72 -21.08
C GLN A 8 -17.22 8.30 -22.10
N LYS A 9 -16.56 9.27 -22.75
CA LYS A 9 -15.50 8.98 -23.71
C LYS A 9 -14.27 8.36 -23.06
N ILE A 10 -13.77 8.93 -21.96
CA ILE A 10 -12.61 8.37 -21.23
C ILE A 10 -12.91 6.96 -20.71
N LEU A 11 -14.17 6.66 -20.36
CA LEU A 11 -14.57 5.35 -19.86
C LEU A 11 -15.00 4.37 -20.97
N SER A 12 -15.05 4.80 -22.24
CA SER A 12 -15.76 4.07 -23.30
C SER A 12 -15.14 2.75 -23.71
N ASP A 13 -13.84 2.56 -23.46
CA ASP A 13 -13.04 1.39 -23.81
C ASP A 13 -12.65 0.55 -22.58
N LEU A 14 -13.13 0.91 -21.38
CA LEU A 14 -12.81 0.15 -20.18
C LEU A 14 -13.34 -1.29 -20.27
N ASP A 15 -14.51 -1.50 -20.87
CA ASP A 15 -15.05 -2.84 -21.09
C ASP A 15 -14.18 -3.63 -22.09
N GLU A 16 -13.69 -2.99 -23.15
CA GLU A 16 -12.83 -3.61 -24.17
C GLU A 16 -11.45 -4.00 -23.61
N THR A 17 -10.90 -3.17 -22.72
CA THR A 17 -9.60 -3.39 -22.08
C THR A 17 -9.67 -4.28 -20.83
N GLN A 18 -10.86 -4.75 -20.43
CA GLN A 18 -11.05 -5.51 -19.19
C GLN A 18 -10.15 -6.73 -19.09
N ALA A 19 -10.05 -7.55 -20.14
CA ALA A 19 -9.24 -8.76 -20.12
C ALA A 19 -7.74 -8.46 -19.91
N GLU A 20 -7.22 -7.37 -20.48
CA GLU A 20 -5.85 -6.94 -20.27
C GLU A 20 -5.62 -6.45 -18.84
N ARG A 21 -6.55 -5.65 -18.30
CA ARG A 21 -6.47 -5.12 -16.93
C ARG A 21 -6.56 -6.23 -15.89
N GLU A 22 -7.43 -7.22 -16.10
CA GLU A 22 -7.50 -8.41 -15.24
C GLU A 22 -6.22 -9.24 -15.29
N LYS A 23 -5.60 -9.36 -16.48
CA LYS A 23 -4.30 -10.02 -16.62
C LYS A 23 -3.20 -9.27 -15.87
N GLN A 24 -3.20 -7.94 -15.90
CA GLN A 24 -2.26 -7.11 -15.13
C GLN A 24 -2.48 -7.28 -13.63
N TYR A 25 -3.72 -7.23 -13.15
CA TYR A 25 -4.05 -7.50 -11.75
C TYR A 25 -3.53 -8.87 -11.30
N LYS A 26 -3.84 -9.94 -12.05
CA LYS A 26 -3.36 -11.29 -11.73
C LYS A 26 -1.84 -11.37 -11.76
N TYR A 27 -1.18 -10.68 -12.69
CA TYR A 27 0.27 -10.63 -12.75
C TYR A 27 0.87 -10.01 -11.48
N PHE A 28 0.40 -8.84 -11.05
CA PHE A 28 0.88 -8.24 -9.80
C PHE A 28 0.55 -9.11 -8.58
N HIS A 29 -0.64 -9.71 -8.52
CA HIS A 29 -1.02 -10.64 -7.45
C HIS A 29 -0.04 -11.83 -7.31
N GLN A 30 0.45 -12.34 -8.45
CA GLN A 30 1.37 -13.48 -8.52
C GLN A 30 2.84 -13.12 -8.27
N HIS A 31 3.21 -11.84 -8.38
CA HIS A 31 4.59 -11.36 -8.21
C HIS A 31 4.70 -10.31 -7.09
N PRO A 32 4.21 -10.61 -5.87
CA PRO A 32 4.24 -9.66 -4.77
C PRO A 32 5.66 -9.49 -4.22
N GLU A 33 6.01 -8.27 -3.83
CA GLU A 33 7.30 -7.94 -3.22
C GLU A 33 7.10 -7.20 -1.89
N LEU A 34 8.01 -7.43 -0.94
CA LEU A 34 7.94 -6.80 0.38
C LEU A 34 8.22 -5.29 0.29
N SER A 35 7.69 -4.55 1.26
CA SER A 35 7.92 -3.12 1.44
C SER A 35 9.38 -2.73 1.25
N MET A 36 9.61 -1.69 0.44
CA MET A 36 10.90 -1.12 0.08
C MET A 36 11.83 -2.11 -0.66
N LYS A 37 11.31 -3.19 -1.26
CA LYS A 37 12.04 -4.17 -2.08
C LYS A 37 11.31 -4.49 -3.39
N GLU A 38 10.41 -3.61 -3.83
CA GLU A 38 9.47 -3.77 -4.94
C GLU A 38 10.11 -3.45 -6.31
N ASP A 39 11.37 -3.86 -6.52
CA ASP A 39 12.13 -3.49 -7.72
C ASP A 39 11.53 -4.07 -9.00
N HIS A 40 11.08 -5.33 -8.97
CA HIS A 40 10.45 -5.98 -10.11
C HIS A 40 9.08 -5.36 -10.42
N THR A 41 8.30 -5.07 -9.39
CA THR A 41 6.98 -4.42 -9.47
C THR A 41 7.11 -3.03 -10.08
N ALA A 42 8.03 -2.22 -9.56
CA ALA A 42 8.31 -0.89 -10.07
C ALA A 42 8.81 -0.93 -11.52
N GLN A 43 9.68 -1.87 -11.87
CA GLN A 43 10.12 -2.04 -13.26
C GLN A 43 8.97 -2.46 -14.18
N THR A 44 8.10 -3.37 -13.73
CA THR A 44 6.92 -3.79 -14.49
C THR A 44 5.98 -2.61 -14.76
N ILE A 45 5.74 -1.75 -13.77
CA ILE A 45 4.94 -0.53 -13.93
C ILE A 45 5.53 0.37 -15.02
N ILE A 46 6.85 0.59 -14.99
CA ILE A 46 7.57 1.40 -15.99
C ILE A 46 7.42 0.79 -17.39
N ASP A 47 7.60 -0.52 -17.52
CA ASP A 47 7.51 -1.21 -18.80
C ASP A 47 6.08 -1.15 -19.39
N ILE A 48 5.06 -1.30 -18.55
CA ILE A 48 3.65 -1.17 -18.96
C ILE A 48 3.36 0.25 -19.45
N LEU A 49 3.79 1.27 -18.70
CA LEU A 49 3.54 2.67 -19.04
C LEU A 49 4.35 3.12 -20.27
N SER A 50 5.59 2.67 -20.40
CA SER A 50 6.43 2.93 -21.57
C SER A 50 5.80 2.37 -22.85
N LYS A 51 5.24 1.16 -22.81
CA LYS A 51 4.49 0.57 -23.95
C LYS A 51 3.24 1.36 -24.32
N ALA A 52 2.63 2.06 -23.35
CA ALA A 52 1.52 2.98 -23.59
C ALA A 52 1.97 4.38 -24.03
N GLY A 53 3.27 4.62 -24.22
CA GLY A 53 3.82 5.93 -24.58
C GLY A 53 3.75 6.95 -23.44
N ILE A 54 3.70 6.49 -22.19
CA ILE A 54 3.67 7.32 -20.99
C ILE A 54 5.06 7.30 -20.35
N GLU A 55 5.71 8.47 -20.29
CA GLU A 55 7.00 8.61 -19.63
C GLU A 55 6.87 8.50 -18.11
N THR A 56 7.89 7.91 -17.49
CA THR A 56 7.95 7.71 -16.04
C THR A 56 9.28 8.18 -15.48
N LYS A 57 9.30 8.48 -14.18
CA LYS A 57 10.52 8.76 -13.41
C LYS A 57 10.53 7.88 -12.17
N ARG A 58 11.71 7.35 -11.83
CA ARG A 58 11.96 6.73 -10.52
C ARG A 58 12.14 7.82 -9.46
N VAL A 59 11.66 7.56 -8.26
CA VAL A 59 11.84 8.42 -7.09
C VAL A 59 11.97 7.57 -5.84
N GLY A 60 12.89 7.96 -4.95
CA GLY A 60 13.22 7.15 -3.79
C GLY A 60 13.74 5.77 -4.20
N LYS A 61 13.45 4.76 -3.38
CA LYS A 61 13.96 3.40 -3.60
C LYS A 61 13.28 2.73 -4.80
N THR A 62 11.96 2.63 -4.75
CA THR A 62 11.13 1.86 -5.71
C THR A 62 9.91 2.64 -6.18
N GLY A 63 9.81 3.93 -5.83
CA GLY A 63 8.71 4.78 -6.29
C GLY A 63 8.77 5.08 -7.78
N VAL A 64 7.60 5.17 -8.40
CA VAL A 64 7.45 5.52 -9.82
C VAL A 64 6.40 6.62 -9.94
N VAL A 65 6.72 7.66 -10.70
CA VAL A 65 5.76 8.72 -11.06
C VAL A 65 5.60 8.78 -12.57
N ALA A 66 4.38 9.03 -13.02
CA ALA A 66 4.02 9.20 -14.42
C ALA A 66 3.21 10.49 -14.57
N GLU A 67 3.54 11.32 -15.57
CA GLU A 67 2.88 12.60 -15.79
C GLU A 67 2.39 12.70 -17.24
N ILE A 68 1.07 12.84 -17.41
CA ILE A 68 0.44 13.06 -18.71
C ILE A 68 0.05 14.53 -18.79
N LYS A 69 0.75 15.30 -19.62
CA LYS A 69 0.43 16.70 -19.92
C LYS A 69 -0.47 16.78 -21.15
N ASN A 70 -1.52 17.58 -21.06
CA ASN A 70 -2.52 17.71 -22.11
C ASN A 70 -3.06 19.15 -22.19
N GLY A 71 -2.17 20.09 -22.51
CA GLY A 71 -2.48 21.52 -22.57
C GLY A 71 -2.66 22.19 -21.21
N GLU A 72 -2.99 23.47 -21.23
CA GLU A 72 -3.23 24.28 -20.04
C GLU A 72 -4.48 23.80 -19.27
N GLY A 73 -4.37 23.67 -17.95
CA GLY A 73 -5.49 23.28 -17.10
C GLY A 73 -5.06 22.80 -15.71
N PRO A 74 -6.03 22.28 -14.93
CA PRO A 74 -5.78 21.78 -13.58
C PRO A 74 -4.82 20.59 -13.56
N VAL A 75 -4.12 20.42 -12.44
CA VAL A 75 -3.22 19.29 -12.17
C VAL A 75 -3.86 18.39 -11.12
N VAL A 76 -4.11 17.13 -11.48
CA VAL A 76 -4.67 16.13 -10.57
C VAL A 76 -3.68 14.99 -10.40
N ALA A 77 -3.35 14.66 -9.14
CA ALA A 77 -2.55 13.49 -8.81
C ALA A 77 -3.42 12.38 -8.21
N MET A 78 -3.13 11.14 -8.58
CA MET A 78 -3.74 9.93 -8.02
C MET A 78 -2.63 8.98 -7.54
N ARG A 79 -2.74 8.52 -6.30
CA ARG A 79 -1.76 7.63 -5.66
C ARG A 79 -2.27 6.19 -5.58
N ALA A 80 -1.38 5.25 -5.85
CA ALA A 80 -1.50 3.82 -5.54
C ALA A 80 -0.25 3.36 -4.79
N ASP A 81 -0.41 2.60 -3.71
CA ASP A 81 0.66 1.82 -3.11
C ASP A 81 0.96 0.57 -3.94
N ILE A 82 2.17 0.02 -3.77
CA ILE A 82 2.65 -1.10 -4.58
C ILE A 82 3.19 -2.30 -3.79
N ASP A 83 3.36 -2.19 -2.48
CA ASP A 83 4.00 -3.23 -1.67
C ASP A 83 3.05 -4.35 -1.25
N ALA A 84 3.63 -5.49 -0.90
CA ALA A 84 2.92 -6.65 -0.40
C ALA A 84 3.35 -7.01 1.02
N LEU A 85 2.66 -7.99 1.63
CA LEU A 85 2.86 -8.40 3.01
C LEU A 85 3.59 -9.74 3.13
N PRO A 86 4.35 -9.97 4.23
CA PRO A 86 5.01 -11.25 4.54
C PRO A 86 4.02 -12.31 5.06
N ILE A 87 2.95 -12.54 4.28
CA ILE A 87 1.87 -13.47 4.57
C ILE A 87 1.81 -14.51 3.46
N LYS A 88 1.80 -15.79 3.84
CA LYS A 88 1.54 -16.89 2.91
C LYS A 88 0.08 -16.81 2.46
N GLU A 89 -0.14 -16.75 1.15
CA GLU A 89 -1.50 -16.74 0.61
C GLU A 89 -2.23 -18.08 0.86
N ASN A 90 -3.51 -18.01 1.20
CA ASN A 90 -4.39 -19.17 1.39
C ASN A 90 -5.75 -18.96 0.70
N SER A 91 -5.77 -18.25 -0.43
CA SER A 91 -7.01 -17.89 -1.14
C SER A 91 -7.59 -19.06 -1.95
N GLY A 92 -6.77 -20.04 -2.33
CA GLY A 92 -7.15 -21.14 -3.23
C GLY A 92 -7.38 -20.73 -4.69
N LYS A 93 -7.06 -19.48 -5.06
CA LYS A 93 -7.22 -18.97 -6.43
C LYS A 93 -6.18 -19.58 -7.36
N ASP A 94 -6.53 -19.71 -8.64
CA ASP A 94 -5.64 -20.16 -9.72
C ASP A 94 -4.46 -19.21 -9.96
N TYR A 95 -4.61 -17.94 -9.59
CA TYR A 95 -3.57 -16.92 -9.62
C TYR A 95 -2.97 -16.58 -8.24
N ALA A 96 -3.11 -17.46 -7.25
CA ALA A 96 -2.50 -17.24 -5.94
C ALA A 96 -0.97 -17.10 -6.04
N SER A 97 -0.41 -16.19 -5.25
CA SER A 97 1.03 -16.05 -5.06
C SER A 97 1.62 -17.35 -4.50
N THR A 98 2.74 -17.76 -5.08
CA THR A 98 3.60 -18.82 -4.57
C THR A 98 4.96 -18.31 -4.10
N VAL A 99 5.15 -16.98 -4.12
CA VAL A 99 6.41 -16.32 -3.79
C VAL A 99 6.74 -16.51 -2.32
N SER A 100 8.01 -16.81 -2.05
CA SER A 100 8.59 -16.83 -0.70
C SER A 100 9.94 -16.12 -0.72
N THR A 101 10.26 -15.38 0.34
CA THR A 101 11.49 -14.61 0.47
C THR A 101 11.96 -14.53 1.92
N GLN A 102 13.10 -13.87 2.16
CA GLN A 102 13.60 -13.57 3.50
C GLN A 102 13.03 -12.23 4.00
N ASP A 103 12.40 -12.24 5.17
CA ASP A 103 11.98 -11.02 5.86
C ASP A 103 13.18 -10.23 6.43
N GLU A 104 12.92 -9.12 7.13
CA GLU A 104 13.95 -8.31 7.78
C GLU A 104 14.76 -9.06 8.86
N ASN A 105 14.24 -10.17 9.39
CA ASN A 105 14.86 -10.99 10.42
C ASN A 105 15.55 -12.23 9.84
N GLY A 106 15.61 -12.38 8.50
CA GLY A 106 16.18 -13.55 7.83
C GLY A 106 15.33 -14.81 7.98
N LYS A 107 14.02 -14.68 8.21
CA LYS A 107 13.07 -15.78 8.20
C LYS A 107 12.45 -15.94 6.81
N THR A 108 12.39 -17.17 6.33
CA THR A 108 11.64 -17.50 5.12
C THR A 108 10.14 -17.31 5.37
N VAL A 109 9.52 -16.40 4.62
CA VAL A 109 8.08 -16.07 4.68
C VAL A 109 7.46 -16.17 3.29
N GLY A 110 6.17 -16.53 3.23
CA GLY A 110 5.38 -16.35 2.01
C GLY A 110 5.07 -14.86 1.80
N VAL A 111 4.83 -14.46 0.55
CA VAL A 111 4.53 -13.06 0.22
C VAL A 111 3.22 -13.01 -0.57
N SER A 112 2.33 -12.09 -0.22
CA SER A 112 1.04 -11.91 -0.91
C SER A 112 0.49 -10.49 -0.79
N HIS A 113 -0.27 -10.06 -1.79
CA HIS A 113 -1.05 -8.81 -1.74
C HIS A 113 -2.33 -9.00 -0.90
N ALA A 114 -2.16 -9.19 0.41
CA ALA A 114 -3.27 -9.37 1.34
C ALA A 114 -4.04 -8.07 1.66
N CYS A 115 -3.50 -6.90 1.28
CA CYS A 115 -4.11 -5.58 1.44
C CYS A 115 -4.71 -5.01 0.14
N GLY A 116 -4.51 -5.69 -1.01
CA GLY A 116 -5.07 -5.28 -2.29
C GLY A 116 -4.29 -4.21 -3.06
N HIS A 117 -3.01 -3.99 -2.74
CA HIS A 117 -2.17 -3.00 -3.43
C HIS A 117 -1.98 -3.31 -4.92
N ASP A 118 -2.00 -4.57 -5.32
CA ASP A 118 -2.08 -5.01 -6.72
C ASP A 118 -3.33 -4.49 -7.47
N PHE A 119 -4.47 -4.42 -6.78
CA PHE A 119 -5.67 -3.80 -7.31
C PHE A 119 -5.50 -2.28 -7.46
N HIS A 120 -4.81 -1.63 -6.53
CA HIS A 120 -4.49 -0.20 -6.60
C HIS A 120 -3.57 0.11 -7.78
N ILE A 121 -2.49 -0.67 -7.96
CA ILE A 121 -1.58 -0.60 -9.11
C ILE A 121 -2.37 -0.71 -10.41
N SER A 122 -3.18 -1.78 -10.54
CA SER A 122 -3.92 -2.07 -11.77
C SER A 122 -4.96 -1.00 -12.09
N SER A 123 -5.62 -0.46 -11.07
CA SER A 123 -6.58 0.63 -11.22
C SER A 123 -5.91 1.91 -11.72
N LEU A 124 -4.75 2.27 -11.15
CA LEU A 124 -4.03 3.49 -11.56
C LEU A 124 -3.41 3.34 -12.95
N LEU A 125 -2.86 2.16 -13.29
CA LEU A 125 -2.39 1.86 -14.65
C LEU A 125 -3.52 2.00 -15.68
N GLY A 126 -4.69 1.44 -15.39
CA GLY A 126 -5.87 1.56 -16.25
C GLY A 126 -6.30 3.01 -16.45
N ALA A 127 -6.33 3.80 -15.37
CA ALA A 127 -6.65 5.23 -15.45
C ALA A 127 -5.62 5.99 -16.29
N LEU A 128 -4.32 5.80 -16.07
CA LEU A 128 -3.27 6.46 -16.84
C LEU A 128 -3.38 6.17 -18.34
N LYS A 129 -3.66 4.91 -18.72
CA LYS A 129 -3.87 4.53 -20.12
C LYS A 129 -5.09 5.22 -20.72
N ALA A 130 -6.24 5.13 -20.06
CA ALA A 130 -7.48 5.78 -20.54
C ALA A 130 -7.31 7.30 -20.72
N PHE A 131 -6.70 7.99 -19.74
CA PHE A 131 -6.42 9.42 -19.89
C PHE A 131 -5.39 9.71 -21.01
N ASN A 132 -4.41 8.83 -21.24
CA ASN A 132 -3.43 9.03 -22.32
C ASN A 132 -4.03 8.80 -23.72
N GLU A 133 -4.94 7.84 -23.87
CA GLU A 133 -5.59 7.49 -25.14
C GLU A 133 -6.67 8.50 -25.54
N HIS A 134 -7.41 9.04 -24.55
CA HIS A 134 -8.50 10.00 -24.78
C HIS A 134 -8.09 11.45 -24.53
N LYS A 135 -6.89 11.86 -24.95
CA LYS A 135 -6.40 13.25 -24.77
C LYS A 135 -7.29 14.32 -25.38
N ASP A 136 -8.11 14.00 -26.37
CA ASP A 136 -9.06 14.94 -26.95
C ASP A 136 -10.33 15.15 -26.09
N ALA A 137 -10.51 14.38 -25.02
CA ALA A 137 -11.65 14.46 -24.11
C ALA A 137 -11.38 15.29 -22.83
N TRP A 138 -10.13 15.68 -22.56
CA TRP A 138 -9.75 16.42 -21.35
C TRP A 138 -8.62 17.42 -21.60
N ARG A 139 -8.27 18.22 -20.58
CA ARG A 139 -7.13 19.14 -20.60
C ARG A 139 -6.51 19.30 -19.21
N GLY A 140 -5.25 19.71 -19.14
CA GLY A 140 -4.49 19.87 -17.90
C GLY A 140 -3.42 18.79 -17.74
N THR A 141 -3.17 18.38 -16.50
CA THR A 141 -2.15 17.36 -16.19
C THR A 141 -2.71 16.28 -15.27
N TYR A 142 -2.52 15.02 -15.63
CA TYR A 142 -2.85 13.86 -14.79
C TYR A 142 -1.56 13.16 -14.35
N ILE A 143 -1.41 12.97 -13.04
CA ILE A 143 -0.19 12.43 -12.41
C ILE A 143 -0.53 11.14 -11.68
N GLY A 144 0.14 10.05 -12.05
CA GLY A 144 0.12 8.80 -11.30
C GLY A 144 1.32 8.71 -10.37
N VAL A 145 1.08 8.41 -9.10
CA VAL A 145 2.13 8.17 -8.09
C VAL A 145 2.02 6.75 -7.57
N PHE A 146 2.98 5.91 -7.92
CA PHE A 146 3.13 4.55 -7.42
C PHE A 146 4.10 4.56 -6.24
N GLN A 147 3.55 4.44 -5.02
CA GLN A 147 4.28 4.58 -3.77
C GLN A 147 4.70 3.21 -3.22
N PRO A 148 5.98 2.99 -2.88
CA PRO A 148 6.40 1.77 -2.19
C PRO A 148 6.02 1.77 -0.72
N GLY A 149 6.29 0.67 -0.02
CA GLY A 149 6.41 0.58 1.43
C GLY A 149 5.32 1.27 2.26
N GLU A 150 4.06 1.14 1.89
CA GLU A 150 2.93 1.64 2.68
C GLU A 150 2.83 0.88 4.01
N GLU A 151 2.97 -0.45 3.96
CA GLU A 151 2.73 -1.35 5.10
C GLU A 151 3.74 -1.15 6.24
N THR A 152 4.87 -0.51 5.94
CA THR A 152 5.91 -0.16 6.92
C THR A 152 5.96 1.34 7.23
N ALA A 153 5.02 2.13 6.67
CA ALA A 153 4.95 3.59 6.75
C ALA A 153 6.23 4.33 6.27
N GLN A 154 7.09 3.67 5.50
CA GLN A 154 8.35 4.24 5.00
C GLN A 154 8.15 4.96 3.67
N GLY A 155 7.24 4.46 2.83
CA GLY A 155 7.11 4.85 1.42
C GLY A 155 6.90 6.33 1.15
N ALA A 156 5.84 6.90 1.72
CA ALA A 156 5.50 8.32 1.49
C ALA A 156 6.64 9.25 1.93
N LYS A 157 7.29 8.92 3.06
CA LYS A 157 8.44 9.65 3.57
C LYS A 157 9.63 9.54 2.62
N ASP A 158 9.94 8.33 2.15
CA ASP A 158 11.00 8.08 1.15
C ASP A 158 10.78 8.91 -0.13
N LEU A 159 9.54 8.98 -0.64
CA LEU A 159 9.24 9.82 -1.81
C LEU A 159 9.51 11.30 -1.57
N VAL A 160 9.09 11.82 -0.41
CA VAL A 160 9.26 13.24 -0.05
C VAL A 160 10.73 13.58 0.18
N GLU A 161 11.46 12.74 0.91
CA GLU A 161 12.89 12.93 1.18
C GLU A 161 13.74 12.86 -0.09
N ASN A 162 13.30 12.09 -1.09
CA ASN A 162 13.93 12.01 -2.41
C ASN A 162 13.35 13.02 -3.42
N GLY A 163 12.62 14.04 -2.97
CA GLY A 163 12.33 15.23 -3.76
C GLY A 163 11.17 15.12 -4.73
N ILE A 164 10.21 14.19 -4.52
CA ILE A 164 9.04 14.03 -5.40
C ILE A 164 8.33 15.36 -5.70
N THR A 165 8.23 16.25 -4.71
CA THR A 165 7.55 17.56 -4.82
C THR A 165 8.16 18.50 -5.85
N SER A 166 9.44 18.30 -6.19
CA SER A 166 10.15 19.03 -7.25
C SER A 166 10.16 18.31 -8.60
N MET A 167 9.85 17.01 -8.62
CA MET A 167 9.90 16.16 -9.81
C MET A 167 8.61 16.16 -10.64
N ILE A 168 7.47 16.45 -9.99
CA ILE A 168 6.13 16.49 -10.57
C ILE A 168 5.55 17.90 -10.52
N ALA A 169 4.63 18.23 -11.44
CA ALA A 169 3.86 19.46 -11.32
C ALA A 169 3.06 19.47 -10.01
N LYS A 170 2.99 20.63 -9.34
CA LYS A 170 2.24 20.79 -8.09
C LYS A 170 0.75 20.49 -8.35
N PRO A 171 0.15 19.47 -7.73
CA PRO A 171 -1.25 19.15 -7.93
C PRO A 171 -2.17 20.18 -7.28
N ASP A 172 -3.27 20.53 -7.95
CA ASP A 172 -4.40 21.24 -7.37
C ASP A 172 -5.17 20.33 -6.40
N VAL A 173 -5.25 19.04 -6.74
CA VAL A 173 -5.85 17.98 -5.92
C VAL A 173 -4.97 16.74 -5.94
N TYR A 174 -4.78 16.13 -4.78
CA TYR A 174 -4.07 14.87 -4.60
C TYR A 174 -5.04 13.82 -4.04
N LEU A 175 -5.29 12.76 -4.80
CA LEU A 175 -6.28 11.73 -4.52
C LEU A 175 -5.61 10.39 -4.19
N GLY A 176 -6.33 9.57 -3.43
CA GLY A 176 -5.99 8.18 -3.16
C GLY A 176 -7.25 7.39 -2.83
N GLN A 177 -7.19 6.08 -2.99
CA GLN A 177 -8.28 5.17 -2.64
C GLN A 177 -7.71 3.88 -2.06
N HIS A 178 -8.55 3.13 -1.35
CA HIS A 178 -8.20 1.81 -0.84
C HIS A 178 -9.38 0.85 -1.08
N VAL A 179 -9.10 -0.33 -1.61
CA VAL A 179 -10.10 -1.40 -1.76
C VAL A 179 -10.43 -1.96 -0.37
N LEU A 180 -11.71 -2.11 -0.06
CA LEU A 180 -12.17 -2.60 1.24
C LEU A 180 -13.20 -3.70 1.02
N GLY A 181 -12.92 -4.89 1.54
CA GLY A 181 -13.88 -6.02 1.51
C GLY A 181 -15.13 -5.81 2.36
N ALA A 182 -15.19 -4.72 3.14
CA ALA A 182 -16.29 -4.40 4.04
C ALA A 182 -17.43 -3.60 3.37
N ILE A 183 -17.25 -3.12 2.14
CA ILE A 183 -18.28 -2.36 1.41
C ILE A 183 -18.72 -3.11 0.13
N PRO A 184 -19.97 -2.96 -0.32
CA PRO A 184 -20.45 -3.63 -1.52
C PRO A 184 -19.62 -3.26 -2.77
N ALA A 185 -19.34 -4.26 -3.61
CA ALA A 185 -18.64 -4.06 -4.87
C ALA A 185 -19.35 -3.01 -5.74
N GLY A 186 -18.57 -2.18 -6.44
CA GLY A 186 -19.08 -1.07 -7.25
C GLY A 186 -19.45 0.19 -6.46
N THR A 187 -19.17 0.22 -5.15
CA THR A 187 -19.42 1.40 -4.30
C THR A 187 -18.13 2.13 -3.97
N VAL A 188 -18.19 3.46 -3.93
CA VAL A 188 -17.11 4.32 -3.42
C VAL A 188 -17.59 5.02 -2.16
N GLY A 189 -16.91 4.77 -1.03
CA GLY A 189 -17.17 5.44 0.24
C GLY A 189 -16.29 6.69 0.39
N ILE A 190 -16.89 7.81 0.78
CA ILE A 190 -16.18 9.05 1.10
C ILE A 190 -16.61 9.61 2.45
N ARG A 191 -15.73 10.34 3.11
CA ARG A 191 -16.03 11.08 4.34
C ARG A 191 -15.16 12.32 4.40
N SER A 192 -15.73 13.43 4.86
CA SER A 192 -14.98 14.66 5.13
C SER A 192 -14.39 14.63 6.56
N GLY A 193 -13.21 15.24 6.71
CA GLY A 193 -12.47 15.26 7.98
C GLY A 193 -11.58 14.04 8.18
N ALA A 194 -11.25 13.74 9.44
CA ALA A 194 -10.42 12.58 9.79
C ALA A 194 -11.05 11.28 9.28
N PHE A 195 -10.36 10.57 8.40
CA PHE A 195 -10.87 9.33 7.78
C PHE A 195 -10.29 8.07 8.43
N LEU A 196 -8.99 8.09 8.72
CA LEU A 196 -8.22 7.01 9.36
C LEU A 196 -7.65 7.48 10.70
N THR A 197 -7.05 6.56 11.44
CA THR A 197 -6.38 6.83 12.72
C THR A 197 -4.87 7.00 12.53
N THR A 198 -4.25 7.80 13.39
CA THR A 198 -2.79 7.76 13.55
C THR A 198 -2.38 6.39 14.09
N ALA A 199 -1.30 5.81 13.55
CA ALA A 199 -0.74 4.54 13.98
C ALA A 199 0.77 4.69 14.26
N ALA A 200 1.28 3.88 15.17
CA ALA A 200 2.70 3.71 15.44
C ALA A 200 2.98 2.25 15.77
N SER A 201 4.07 1.72 15.22
CA SER A 201 4.55 0.36 15.48
C SER A 201 5.85 0.44 16.28
N ILE A 202 5.95 -0.35 17.35
CA ILE A 202 7.15 -0.43 18.19
C ILE A 202 7.58 -1.88 18.39
N ARG A 203 8.89 -2.11 18.45
CA ARG A 203 9.48 -3.39 18.83
C ARG A 203 10.07 -3.26 20.23
N VAL A 204 9.64 -4.12 21.15
CA VAL A 204 10.12 -4.13 22.54
C VAL A 204 10.94 -5.39 22.77
N HIS A 205 12.21 -5.22 23.16
CA HIS A 205 13.08 -6.32 23.55
C HIS A 205 13.13 -6.44 25.08
N ILE A 206 12.80 -7.61 25.60
CA ILE A 206 12.78 -7.90 27.04
C ILE A 206 13.98 -8.81 27.35
N PHE A 207 14.93 -8.30 28.13
CA PHE A 207 16.11 -9.04 28.53
C PHE A 207 15.91 -9.65 29.92
N GLY A 208 15.89 -10.98 29.99
CA GLY A 208 15.84 -11.74 31.23
C GLY A 208 17.20 -12.35 31.61
N LYS A 209 17.17 -13.33 32.51
CA LYS A 209 18.32 -14.15 32.89
C LYS A 209 17.88 -15.61 32.88
N GLY A 210 18.49 -16.45 32.04
CA GLY A 210 18.19 -17.87 31.99
C GLY A 210 18.67 -18.66 33.22
N SER A 211 18.00 -19.75 33.54
CA SER A 211 18.43 -20.78 34.49
C SER A 211 17.86 -22.14 34.08
N HIS A 212 18.21 -23.21 34.82
CA HIS A 212 17.51 -24.48 34.66
C HIS A 212 16.03 -24.31 35.00
N GLY A 213 15.11 -24.89 34.22
CA GLY A 213 13.66 -24.70 34.39
C GLY A 213 13.10 -25.13 35.77
N SER A 214 13.86 -25.93 36.53
CA SER A 214 13.54 -26.31 37.91
C SER A 214 14.15 -25.41 38.99
N MET A 215 14.86 -24.34 38.60
CA MET A 215 15.55 -23.38 39.48
C MET A 215 15.13 -21.94 39.13
N PRO A 216 13.83 -21.60 39.20
CA PRO A 216 13.33 -20.28 38.83
C PRO A 216 13.88 -19.15 39.73
N GLU A 217 14.29 -19.45 40.95
CA GLU A 217 14.91 -18.48 41.87
C GLU A 217 16.27 -17.96 41.36
N LEU A 218 16.87 -18.63 40.38
CA LEU A 218 18.12 -18.20 39.75
C LEU A 218 17.91 -17.41 38.45
N SER A 219 16.68 -17.39 37.91
CA SER A 219 16.32 -16.70 36.66
C SER A 219 15.62 -15.36 36.87
N VAL A 220 15.55 -14.62 35.78
CA VAL A 220 14.56 -13.56 35.55
C VAL A 220 13.85 -13.96 34.27
N ASP A 221 12.67 -14.58 34.39
CA ASP A 221 11.97 -15.20 33.26
C ASP A 221 11.36 -14.13 32.33
N PRO A 222 11.89 -13.95 31.10
CA PRO A 222 11.37 -12.95 30.17
C PRO A 222 9.99 -13.31 29.62
N VAL A 223 9.57 -14.58 29.63
CA VAL A 223 8.24 -15.02 29.17
C VAL A 223 7.16 -14.52 30.14
N VAL A 224 7.41 -14.67 31.46
CA VAL A 224 6.50 -14.18 32.50
C VAL A 224 6.41 -12.66 32.49
N VAL A 225 7.55 -11.97 32.34
CA VAL A 225 7.59 -10.50 32.22
C VAL A 225 6.83 -10.04 30.98
N ALA A 226 7.07 -10.65 29.81
CA ALA A 226 6.37 -10.30 28.58
C ALA A 226 4.85 -10.48 28.72
N SER A 227 4.41 -11.60 29.28
CA SER A 227 2.98 -11.88 29.52
C SER A 227 2.35 -10.82 30.43
N SER A 228 3.06 -10.41 31.48
CA SER A 228 2.60 -9.35 32.40
C SER A 228 2.49 -8.00 31.71
N ILE A 229 3.45 -7.66 30.83
CA ILE A 229 3.41 -6.44 30.02
C ILE A 229 2.19 -6.45 29.09
N VAL A 230 1.94 -7.56 28.37
CA VAL A 230 0.77 -7.67 27.47
C VAL A 230 -0.54 -7.40 28.21
N LEU A 231 -0.72 -8.01 29.39
CA LEU A 231 -1.92 -7.78 30.21
C LEU A 231 -2.00 -6.32 30.68
N LYS A 232 -0.88 -5.72 31.08
CA LYS A 232 -0.84 -4.34 31.55
C LYS A 232 -1.13 -3.33 30.44
N LEU A 233 -0.66 -3.58 29.21
CA LEU A 233 -0.94 -2.71 28.05
C LEU A 233 -2.44 -2.53 27.79
N GLN A 234 -3.26 -3.52 28.15
CA GLN A 234 -4.72 -3.42 28.03
C GLN A 234 -5.33 -2.31 28.91
N THR A 235 -4.61 -1.86 29.95
CA THR A 235 -5.07 -0.77 30.82
C THR A 235 -4.98 0.61 30.18
N ILE A 236 -4.19 0.78 29.13
CA ILE A 236 -4.10 2.06 28.39
C ILE A 236 -5.48 2.42 27.84
N VAL A 237 -6.04 1.57 26.97
CA VAL A 237 -7.35 1.83 26.36
C VAL A 237 -8.46 1.75 27.40
N SER A 238 -8.41 0.75 28.29
CA SER A 238 -9.53 0.52 29.20
C SER A 238 -9.60 1.54 30.33
N ARG A 239 -8.48 2.04 30.88
CA ARG A 239 -8.44 2.83 32.13
C ARG A 239 -7.75 4.19 32.02
N GLU A 240 -6.89 4.43 31.03
CA GLU A 240 -6.14 5.70 30.91
C GLU A 240 -6.77 6.69 29.93
N LEU A 241 -7.58 6.20 28.98
CA LEU A 241 -8.31 7.03 28.03
C LEU A 241 -9.74 7.31 28.48
N ALA A 242 -10.27 8.48 28.11
CA ALA A 242 -11.68 8.76 28.29
C ALA A 242 -12.52 7.85 27.39
N ALA A 243 -13.69 7.42 27.86
CA ALA A 243 -14.55 6.48 27.12
C ALA A 243 -15.03 7.00 25.74
N LYS A 244 -14.92 8.30 25.49
CA LYS A 244 -15.27 8.94 24.21
C LYS A 244 -14.11 8.98 23.21
N ASP A 245 -12.89 8.75 23.66
CA ASP A 245 -11.69 8.79 22.82
C ASP A 245 -11.50 7.42 22.16
N TYR A 246 -10.96 7.43 20.94
CA TYR A 246 -10.73 6.21 20.16
C TYR A 246 -9.25 5.88 20.13
N ALA A 247 -8.87 4.70 20.63
CA ALA A 247 -7.53 4.17 20.50
C ALA A 247 -7.54 2.64 20.48
N ILE A 248 -6.51 2.07 19.86
CA ILE A 248 -6.28 0.63 19.78
C ILE A 248 -4.83 0.37 20.18
N VAL A 249 -4.62 -0.63 21.03
CA VAL A 249 -3.29 -1.16 21.36
C VAL A 249 -3.30 -2.64 21.04
N THR A 250 -2.49 -3.05 20.08
CA THR A 250 -2.42 -4.45 19.63
C THR A 250 -1.00 -4.97 19.82
N VAL A 251 -0.86 -6.12 20.47
CA VAL A 251 0.39 -6.89 20.48
C VAL A 251 0.33 -7.90 19.35
N GLY A 252 0.85 -7.53 18.19
CA GLY A 252 0.72 -8.34 16.96
C GLY A 252 1.59 -9.60 16.95
N ALA A 253 2.65 -9.64 17.74
CA ALA A 253 3.52 -10.81 17.88
C ALA A 253 4.21 -10.83 19.26
N LEU A 254 4.43 -12.03 19.79
CA LEU A 254 5.25 -12.28 20.97
C LEU A 254 6.13 -13.49 20.67
N ASN A 255 7.46 -13.29 20.68
CA ASN A 255 8.43 -14.35 20.44
C ASN A 255 9.29 -14.50 21.69
N ALA A 256 9.22 -15.65 22.35
CA ALA A 256 10.00 -15.95 23.55
C ALA A 256 10.18 -17.46 23.68
N GLY A 257 11.35 -17.89 24.18
CA GLY A 257 11.77 -19.29 24.29
C GLY A 257 13.29 -19.42 24.20
#